data_AF-A0A326QI87-F1
#
_entry.id   AF-A0A326QI87-F1
#
_cell.length_a   1.000
_cell.length_b   1.000
_cell.length_c   1.000
_cell.angle_alpha   90.00
_cell.angle_beta   90.00
_cell.angle_gamma   90.00
#
_symmetry.space_group_name_H-M   'P 1'
#
loop_
_entity.id
_entity.type
_entity.pdbx_description
1 polymer ?
#
loop_
_entity_poly.entity_id
_entity_poly.type
_entity_poly.pdbx_seq_one_letter_code
_entity_poly.pdbx_strand_id
1 'polypeptide(L)'
;MADENKRLTPPLLAQPCHGPDPTVGLSQLLISSVPSLLPISADQIRALDTSPLMAWSSLSAAQLIEQAGSLQLSFEWPRPQEDPRELSEVPEVRLWNLRADALNPWLPFVLDRGSGQLCRHVAMLLPHGFSRNEGIRFAPESLELWITHRLFLLDDWSRRHDLHCRQGLGQMAAVLGFDLDPAFWAALPEH
;
A
#
# COMPACT_ATOMS: atom_id res chain seq x y z
N MET A 1 -17.94 15.81 50.41
CA MET A 1 -18.95 14.88 50.96
C MET A 1 -20.16 14.98 50.05
N ALA A 2 -20.67 13.81 49.62
CA ALA A 2 -21.84 13.51 48.78
C ALA A 2 -22.90 14.63 48.63
N ASP A 3 -23.27 15.01 47.40
CA ASP A 3 -24.29 14.38 46.54
C ASP A 3 -25.71 14.65 47.04
N GLU A 4 -26.52 15.39 46.26
CA GLU A 4 -27.90 15.01 45.95
C GLU A 4 -28.59 15.97 44.97
N ASN A 5 -28.97 15.37 43.83
CA ASN A 5 -30.33 15.38 43.27
C ASN A 5 -31.03 16.73 43.02
N LYS A 6 -31.08 17.11 41.73
CA LYS A 6 -32.21 17.87 41.20
C LYS A 6 -32.82 17.11 40.02
N ARG A 7 -33.79 16.25 40.33
CA ARG A 7 -34.74 15.72 39.33
C ARG A 7 -35.73 16.82 38.96
N LEU A 8 -36.02 16.95 37.67
CA LEU A 8 -37.23 17.59 37.16
C LEU A 8 -37.79 16.70 36.04
N THR A 9 -38.97 16.14 36.28
CA THR A 9 -39.83 15.45 35.30
C THR A 9 -40.71 16.46 34.54
N PRO A 10 -41.30 16.06 33.39
CA PRO A 10 -41.58 16.94 32.24
C PRO A 10 -43.01 17.49 32.23
N PRO A 11 -43.35 18.45 31.36
CA PRO A 11 -44.72 18.64 30.93
C PRO A 11 -45.03 17.89 29.62
N LEU A 12 -46.34 17.72 29.46
CA LEU A 12 -47.07 16.77 28.64
C LEU A 12 -47.07 17.06 27.13
N LEU A 13 -47.44 16.04 26.36
CA LEU A 13 -47.62 15.95 24.92
C LEU A 13 -48.38 17.11 24.25
N ALA A 14 -47.94 17.45 23.04
CA ALA A 14 -48.80 17.73 21.90
C ALA A 14 -48.24 17.02 20.65
N GLN A 15 -49.07 16.21 19.98
CA GLN A 15 -48.81 15.61 18.64
C GLN A 15 -49.27 16.57 17.52
N PRO A 16 -49.18 16.22 16.22
CA PRO A 16 -47.99 15.92 15.42
C PRO A 16 -47.89 16.92 14.23
N CYS A 17 -46.69 17.14 13.69
CA CYS A 17 -46.54 17.75 12.36
C CYS A 17 -45.61 16.86 11.54
N HIS A 18 -46.17 16.29 10.46
CA HIS A 18 -45.41 15.61 9.42
C HIS A 18 -44.37 16.58 8.84
N GLY A 19 -43.09 16.28 9.07
CA GLY A 19 -41.94 16.84 8.38
C GLY A 19 -41.13 15.68 7.78
N PRO A 20 -40.46 15.90 6.64
CA PRO A 20 -39.89 14.83 5.83
C PRO A 20 -38.79 14.06 6.57
N ASP A 21 -38.72 12.77 6.28
CA ASP A 21 -37.64 11.86 6.66
C ASP A 21 -36.27 12.54 6.62
N PRO A 22 -35.47 12.51 7.71
CA PRO A 22 -34.05 12.68 7.58
C PRO A 22 -33.51 11.34 7.08
N THR A 23 -33.73 11.04 5.79
CA THR A 23 -32.73 10.27 5.05
C THR A 23 -31.50 11.17 5.05
N VAL A 24 -30.69 11.03 6.09
CA VAL A 24 -29.34 11.56 6.14
C VAL A 24 -28.70 11.06 4.87
N GLY A 25 -28.52 11.99 3.93
CA GLY A 25 -27.77 11.76 2.72
C GLY A 25 -26.47 11.13 3.16
N LEU A 26 -26.30 9.86 2.78
CA LEU A 26 -25.01 9.21 2.78
C LEU A 26 -24.11 10.19 2.05
N SER A 27 -23.26 10.88 2.81
CA SER A 27 -22.18 11.67 2.29
C SER A 27 -21.43 10.76 1.34
N GLN A 28 -21.72 10.92 0.06
CA GLN A 28 -21.00 10.30 -1.02
C GLN A 28 -19.66 11.04 -0.98
N LEU A 29 -18.79 10.56 -0.09
CA LEU A 29 -17.40 10.95 -0.02
C LEU A 29 -16.90 10.79 -1.45
N LEU A 30 -16.61 11.92 -2.09
CA LEU A 30 -15.92 11.95 -3.35
C LEU A 30 -14.61 11.19 -3.09
N ILE A 31 -14.58 9.91 -3.49
CA ILE A 31 -13.35 9.15 -3.59
C ILE A 31 -12.53 9.93 -4.60
N SER A 32 -11.62 10.77 -4.11
CA SER A 32 -10.63 11.40 -4.96
C SER A 32 -9.82 10.24 -5.53
N SER A 33 -10.07 9.87 -6.77
CA SER A 33 -9.37 8.77 -7.43
C SER A 33 -7.91 9.18 -7.54
N VAL A 34 -7.04 8.56 -6.73
CA VAL A 34 -5.60 8.72 -6.90
C VAL A 34 -5.18 8.12 -8.25
N PRO A 35 -4.21 8.73 -8.94
CA PRO A 35 -3.77 8.20 -10.23
C PRO A 35 -3.13 6.82 -10.03
N SER A 36 -3.63 5.84 -10.76
CA SER A 36 -3.09 4.47 -10.78
C SER A 36 -1.78 4.38 -11.56
N LEU A 37 -1.50 5.30 -12.50
CA LEU A 37 -0.22 5.40 -13.20
C LEU A 37 0.51 6.67 -12.78
N LEU A 38 1.70 6.51 -12.23
CA LEU A 38 2.53 7.59 -11.72
C LEU A 38 3.82 7.70 -12.53
N PRO A 39 3.95 8.70 -13.41
CA PRO A 39 5.20 8.95 -14.12
C PRO A 39 6.27 9.48 -13.16
N ILE A 40 7.49 8.94 -13.28
CA ILE A 40 8.66 9.35 -12.52
C ILE A 40 9.72 9.80 -13.52
N SER A 41 9.99 11.10 -13.56
CA SER A 41 10.90 11.69 -14.54
C SER A 41 12.37 11.38 -14.22
N ALA A 42 13.25 11.49 -15.21
CA ALA A 42 14.68 11.37 -15.02
C ALA A 42 15.24 12.38 -13.99
N ASP A 43 14.68 13.59 -13.92
CA ASP A 43 15.09 14.62 -12.96
C ASP A 43 14.68 14.24 -11.55
N GLN A 44 13.49 13.68 -11.37
CA GLN A 44 13.04 13.16 -10.07
C GLN A 44 13.90 11.99 -9.60
N ILE A 45 14.27 11.08 -10.52
CA ILE A 45 15.18 9.97 -10.22
C ILE A 45 16.55 10.51 -9.77
N ARG A 46 17.14 11.45 -10.52
CA ARG A 46 18.44 12.07 -10.19
C ARG A 46 18.43 12.81 -8.85
N ALA A 47 17.35 13.53 -8.57
CA ALA A 47 17.19 14.30 -7.33
C ALA A 47 16.74 13.43 -6.14
N LEU A 48 16.51 12.12 -6.36
CA LEU A 48 15.86 11.23 -5.42
C LEU A 48 14.51 11.77 -4.92
N ASP A 49 13.81 12.55 -5.74
CA ASP A 49 12.56 13.21 -5.39
C ASP A 49 11.39 12.21 -5.40
N THR A 50 10.80 11.97 -4.24
CA THR A 50 9.63 11.09 -4.06
C THR A 50 8.31 11.86 -3.98
N SER A 51 8.30 13.16 -4.32
CA SER A 51 7.08 13.97 -4.39
C SER A 51 5.97 13.38 -5.27
N PRO A 52 6.23 12.58 -6.33
CA PRO A 52 5.15 11.89 -7.04
C PRO A 52 4.26 11.02 -6.13
N LEU A 53 4.84 10.43 -5.07
CA LEU A 53 4.11 9.58 -4.12
C LEU A 53 3.28 10.39 -3.12
N MET A 54 3.34 11.73 -3.14
CA MET A 54 2.66 12.58 -2.14
C MET A 54 1.16 12.32 -2.08
N ALA A 55 0.50 12.20 -3.24
CA ALA A 55 -0.94 11.92 -3.32
C ALA A 55 -1.31 10.58 -2.64
N TRP A 56 -0.44 9.58 -2.79
CA TRP A 56 -0.60 8.27 -2.15
C TRP A 56 -0.28 8.31 -0.66
N SER A 57 0.78 9.00 -0.26
CA SER A 57 1.15 9.17 1.16
C SER A 57 0.13 9.98 1.97
N SER A 58 -0.74 10.73 1.29
CA SER A 58 -1.82 11.51 1.92
C SER A 58 -3.09 10.68 2.16
N LEU A 59 -3.15 9.46 1.64
CA LEU A 59 -4.27 8.55 1.86
C LEU A 59 -4.26 8.00 3.30
N SER A 60 -5.45 7.72 3.83
CA SER A 60 -5.57 6.96 5.07
C SER A 60 -5.13 5.51 4.86
N ALA A 61 -4.84 4.80 5.95
CA ALA A 61 -4.52 3.37 5.89
C ALA A 61 -5.65 2.55 5.24
N ALA A 62 -6.91 2.89 5.51
CA ALA A 62 -8.07 2.24 4.89
C ALA A 62 -8.08 2.45 3.37
N GLN A 63 -7.83 3.67 2.91
CA GLN A 63 -7.77 3.98 1.48
C GLN A 63 -6.58 3.28 0.80
N LEU A 64 -5.40 3.22 1.44
CA LEU A 64 -4.27 2.44 0.93
C LEU A 64 -4.61 0.95 0.83
N ILE A 65 -5.36 0.41 1.79
CA ILE A 65 -5.81 -0.99 1.75
C ILE A 65 -6.79 -1.24 0.61
N GLU A 66 -7.72 -0.33 0.37
CA GLU A 66 -8.64 -0.40 -0.77
C GLU A 66 -7.92 -0.31 -2.13
N GLN A 67 -6.77 0.39 -2.18
CA GLN A 67 -5.92 0.52 -3.36
C GLN A 67 -4.84 -0.57 -3.48
N ALA A 68 -4.96 -1.67 -2.75
CA ALA A 68 -3.98 -2.75 -2.80
C ALA A 68 -3.84 -3.28 -4.24
N GLY A 69 -2.62 -3.30 -4.76
CA GLY A 69 -2.35 -3.81 -6.10
C GLY A 69 -2.79 -2.93 -7.27
N SER A 70 -3.02 -1.62 -7.08
CA SER A 70 -3.50 -0.72 -8.16
C SER A 70 -2.48 0.30 -8.68
N LEU A 71 -1.35 0.54 -8.00
CA LEU A 71 -0.34 1.54 -8.36
C LEU A 71 0.70 1.01 -9.36
N GLN A 72 0.89 1.74 -10.45
CA GLN A 72 1.96 1.56 -11.43
C GLN A 72 2.90 2.77 -11.41
N LEU A 73 4.20 2.50 -11.33
CA LEU A 73 5.27 3.49 -11.43
C LEU A 73 5.87 3.40 -12.83
N SER A 74 5.82 4.50 -13.58
CA SER A 74 6.38 4.60 -14.93
C SER A 74 7.66 5.41 -14.91
N PHE A 75 8.82 4.74 -14.95
CA PHE A 75 10.12 5.39 -14.93
C PHE A 75 10.52 5.90 -16.32
N GLU A 76 10.63 7.22 -16.47
CA GLU A 76 11.10 7.88 -17.68
C GLU A 76 12.62 8.08 -17.61
N TRP A 77 13.36 6.97 -17.60
CA TRP A 77 14.82 7.01 -17.56
C TRP A 77 15.42 6.92 -18.98
N PRO A 78 16.22 7.90 -19.42
CA PRO A 78 16.82 7.86 -20.75
C PRO A 78 17.83 6.72 -20.84
N ARG A 79 17.64 5.83 -21.82
CA ARG A 79 18.55 4.72 -22.09
C ARG A 79 18.80 4.56 -23.58
N PRO A 80 20.04 4.22 -23.99
CA PRO A 80 20.31 3.79 -25.35
C PRO A 80 19.43 2.60 -25.73
N GLN A 81 19.02 2.53 -26.99
CA GLN A 81 18.18 1.43 -27.51
C GLN A 81 18.84 0.05 -27.33
N GLU A 82 20.17 0.01 -27.35
CA GLU A 82 20.98 -1.21 -27.21
C GLU A 82 21.34 -1.56 -25.76
N ASP A 83 20.89 -0.78 -24.76
CA ASP A 83 21.15 -1.10 -23.35
C ASP A 83 20.43 -2.40 -22.97
N PRO A 84 21.16 -3.50 -22.65
CA PRO A 84 20.54 -4.80 -22.44
C PRO A 84 19.87 -4.93 -21.07
N ARG A 85 20.08 -3.96 -20.18
CA ARG A 85 19.68 -4.03 -18.77
C ARG A 85 18.16 -3.89 -18.59
N GLU A 86 17.62 -4.64 -17.64
CA GLU A 86 16.30 -4.36 -17.07
C GLU A 86 16.36 -3.03 -16.28
N LEU A 87 15.22 -2.34 -16.09
CA LEU A 87 15.18 -1.13 -15.25
C LEU A 87 15.66 -1.39 -13.82
N SER A 88 15.42 -2.58 -13.28
CA SER A 88 15.87 -3.02 -11.96
C SER A 88 17.38 -3.16 -11.85
N GLU A 89 18.10 -3.16 -12.97
CA GLU A 89 19.57 -3.19 -13.03
C GLU A 89 20.18 -1.79 -13.21
N VAL A 90 19.36 -0.74 -13.36
CA VAL A 90 19.82 0.66 -13.49
C VAL A 90 20.03 1.27 -12.10
N PRO A 91 21.28 1.59 -11.69
CA PRO A 91 21.59 2.01 -10.32
C PRO A 91 20.79 3.22 -9.82
N GLU A 92 20.56 4.21 -10.67
CA GLU A 92 19.85 5.44 -10.31
C GLU A 92 18.36 5.16 -10.03
N VAL A 93 17.73 4.34 -10.87
CA VAL A 93 16.33 3.91 -10.67
C VAL A 93 16.22 3.05 -9.41
N ARG A 94 17.20 2.17 -9.16
CA ARG A 94 17.26 1.39 -7.93
C ARG A 94 17.38 2.27 -6.70
N LEU A 95 18.28 3.25 -6.71
CA LEU A 95 18.51 4.14 -5.58
C LEU A 95 17.26 4.97 -5.25
N TRP A 96 16.55 5.44 -6.29
CA TRP A 96 15.27 6.11 -6.11
C TRP A 96 14.23 5.17 -5.47
N ASN A 97 14.13 3.92 -5.93
CA ASN A 97 13.18 2.93 -5.39
C ASN A 97 13.50 2.55 -3.94
N LEU A 98 14.79 2.41 -3.59
CA LEU A 98 15.23 2.19 -2.21
C LEU A 98 14.78 3.34 -1.29
N ARG A 99 14.95 4.60 -1.72
CA ARG A 99 14.47 5.76 -0.95
C ARG A 99 12.94 5.78 -0.87
N ALA A 100 12.24 5.53 -1.98
CA ALA A 100 10.79 5.51 -2.04
C ALA A 100 10.19 4.48 -1.07
N ASP A 101 10.71 3.26 -1.07
CA ASP A 101 10.32 2.17 -0.18
C ASP A 101 10.64 2.46 1.30
N ALA A 102 11.82 3.05 1.58
CA ALA A 102 12.21 3.42 2.94
C ALA A 102 11.28 4.49 3.55
N LEU A 103 10.83 5.45 2.74
CA LEU A 103 9.92 6.51 3.19
C LEU A 103 8.45 6.11 3.18
N ASN A 104 8.09 5.09 2.39
CA ASN A 104 6.72 4.63 2.22
C ASN A 104 6.66 3.10 2.36
N PRO A 105 6.71 2.54 3.59
CA PRO A 105 6.77 1.10 3.78
C PRO A 105 5.57 0.31 3.23
N TRP A 106 4.44 1.00 3.01
CA TRP A 106 3.22 0.50 2.35
C TRP A 106 3.34 0.40 0.82
N LEU A 107 4.38 0.97 0.20
CA LEU A 107 4.50 1.05 -1.25
C LEU A 107 4.41 -0.34 -1.92
N PRO A 108 5.16 -1.38 -1.50
CA PRO A 108 5.04 -2.70 -2.13
C PRO A 108 3.62 -3.28 -2.10
N PHE A 109 2.82 -2.92 -1.10
CA PHE A 109 1.47 -3.44 -0.93
C PHE A 109 0.48 -2.92 -1.98
N VAL A 110 0.63 -1.65 -2.38
CA VAL A 110 -0.24 -1.00 -3.35
C VAL A 110 0.23 -1.17 -4.79
N LEU A 111 1.46 -1.64 -5.02
CA LEU A 111 1.98 -1.84 -6.38
C LEU A 111 1.22 -2.90 -7.16
N ASP A 112 0.96 -2.60 -8.43
CA ASP A 112 0.29 -3.47 -9.39
C ASP A 112 0.91 -4.87 -9.44
N ARG A 113 0.00 -5.85 -9.47
CA ARG A 113 0.31 -7.27 -9.36
C ARG A 113 0.32 -8.00 -10.69
N GLY A 114 -0.27 -7.43 -11.75
CA GLY A 114 -0.49 -8.10 -13.03
C GLY A 114 0.58 -7.82 -14.07
N SER A 115 1.18 -6.63 -14.04
CA SER A 115 2.13 -6.14 -15.06
C SER A 115 3.61 -6.36 -14.69
N GLY A 116 3.88 -6.97 -13.52
CA GLY A 116 5.23 -7.18 -13.02
C GLY A 116 5.82 -5.98 -12.26
N GLN A 117 5.02 -4.95 -11.98
CA GLN A 117 5.46 -3.76 -11.22
C GLN A 117 5.96 -4.11 -9.82
N LEU A 118 5.23 -4.95 -9.08
CA LEU A 118 5.70 -5.45 -7.79
C LEU A 118 7.05 -6.18 -7.92
N CYS A 119 7.18 -7.13 -8.85
CA CYS A 119 8.42 -7.88 -9.05
C CYS A 119 9.60 -6.97 -9.40
N ARG A 120 9.42 -6.01 -10.31
CA ARG A 120 10.44 -5.03 -10.67
C ARG A 120 10.86 -4.17 -9.48
N HIS A 121 9.91 -3.71 -8.67
CA HIS A 121 10.21 -2.93 -7.48
C HIS A 121 11.04 -3.75 -6.47
N VAL A 122 10.63 -4.99 -6.17
CA VAL A 122 11.38 -5.86 -5.26
C VAL A 122 12.80 -6.16 -5.79
N ALA A 123 12.95 -6.30 -7.11
CA ALA A 123 14.27 -6.47 -7.73
C ALA A 123 15.18 -5.26 -7.53
N MET A 124 14.62 -4.06 -7.44
CA MET A 124 15.41 -2.87 -7.13
C MET A 124 15.92 -2.86 -5.69
N LEU A 125 15.24 -3.56 -4.77
CA LEU A 125 15.59 -3.65 -3.35
C LEU A 125 16.55 -4.80 -3.02
N LEU A 126 16.56 -5.87 -3.83
CA LEU A 126 17.25 -7.12 -3.51
C LEU A 126 18.29 -7.54 -4.57
N PRO A 127 19.22 -8.45 -4.22
CA PRO A 127 19.98 -9.18 -5.21
C PRO A 127 19.05 -9.97 -6.15
N HIS A 128 19.26 -9.78 -7.44
CA HIS A 128 18.53 -10.49 -8.49
C HIS A 128 19.43 -10.63 -9.74
N GLY A 129 19.09 -11.58 -10.59
CA GLY A 129 19.51 -11.62 -11.98
C GLY A 129 18.34 -11.33 -12.91
N PHE A 130 18.65 -11.01 -14.16
CA PHE A 130 17.67 -10.85 -15.23
C PHE A 130 18.07 -11.68 -16.45
N SER A 131 17.08 -12.32 -17.06
CA SER A 131 17.19 -13.02 -18.34
C SER A 131 16.03 -12.61 -19.22
N ARG A 132 16.28 -12.37 -20.52
CA ARG A 132 15.20 -12.03 -21.48
C ARG A 132 14.14 -13.13 -21.59
N ASN A 133 14.53 -14.39 -21.39
CA ASN A 133 13.64 -15.54 -21.53
C ASN A 133 12.91 -15.87 -20.23
N GLU A 134 13.55 -15.61 -19.08
CA GLU A 134 13.09 -16.09 -17.78
C GLU A 134 12.64 -14.96 -16.84
N GLY A 135 12.86 -13.70 -17.23
CA GLY A 135 12.55 -12.52 -16.44
C GLY A 135 13.48 -12.32 -15.25
N ILE A 136 12.95 -11.67 -14.22
CA ILE A 136 13.65 -11.40 -12.96
C ILE A 136 13.77 -12.70 -12.16
N ARG A 137 14.97 -12.97 -11.63
CA ARG A 137 15.26 -14.09 -10.74
C ARG A 137 15.88 -13.58 -9.45
N PHE A 138 15.18 -13.76 -8.35
CA PHE A 138 15.68 -13.35 -7.03
C PHE A 138 16.68 -14.36 -6.47
N ALA A 139 17.60 -13.88 -5.62
CA ALA A 139 18.25 -14.77 -4.66
C ALA A 139 17.18 -15.26 -3.65
N PRO A 140 16.89 -16.57 -3.56
CA PRO A 140 15.75 -17.08 -2.80
C PRO A 140 15.74 -16.65 -1.34
N GLU A 141 16.88 -16.73 -0.66
CA GLU A 141 17.01 -16.40 0.77
C GLU A 141 16.81 -14.90 1.00
N SER A 142 17.24 -14.06 0.05
CA SER A 142 17.01 -12.61 0.14
C SER A 142 15.54 -12.27 0.00
N LEU A 143 14.85 -12.93 -0.92
CA LEU A 143 13.43 -12.72 -1.15
C LEU A 143 12.59 -13.21 0.04
N GLU A 144 12.91 -14.38 0.58
CA GLU A 144 12.24 -14.96 1.75
C GLU A 144 12.34 -14.05 2.98
N LEU A 145 13.54 -13.55 3.28
CA LEU A 145 13.74 -12.63 4.40
C LEU A 145 12.97 -11.32 4.19
N TRP A 146 13.00 -10.77 2.96
CA TRP A 146 12.30 -9.54 2.64
C TRP A 146 10.78 -9.69 2.73
N ILE A 147 10.19 -10.75 2.14
CA ILE A 147 8.73 -10.94 2.16
C ILE A 147 8.26 -11.17 3.59
N THR A 148 8.96 -12.01 4.36
CA THR A 148 8.62 -12.28 5.76
C THR A 148 8.63 -10.99 6.59
N HIS A 149 9.68 -10.17 6.44
CA HIS A 149 9.75 -8.87 7.09
C HIS A 149 8.58 -7.94 6.70
N ARG A 150 8.21 -7.91 5.41
CA ARG A 150 7.08 -7.10 4.92
C ARG A 150 5.74 -7.56 5.44
N LEU A 151 5.52 -8.87 5.54
CA LEU A 151 4.29 -9.43 6.09
C LEU A 151 4.07 -8.97 7.53
N PHE A 152 5.11 -9.06 8.37
CA PHE A 152 5.03 -8.58 9.76
C PHE A 152 4.85 -7.07 9.84
N LEU A 153 5.62 -6.31 9.07
CA LEU A 153 5.58 -4.85 9.10
C LEU A 153 4.19 -4.31 8.71
N LEU A 154 3.60 -4.86 7.65
CA LEU A 154 2.33 -4.39 7.12
C LEU A 154 1.11 -4.91 7.89
N ASP A 155 1.18 -6.14 8.43
CA ASP A 155 0.17 -6.65 9.34
C ASP A 155 0.09 -5.75 10.58
N ASP A 156 1.23 -5.46 11.21
CA ASP A 156 1.28 -4.60 12.38
C ASP A 156 0.86 -3.15 12.08
N TRP A 157 1.33 -2.60 10.96
CA TRP A 157 0.88 -1.29 10.49
C TRP A 157 -0.64 -1.23 10.33
N SER A 158 -1.27 -2.21 9.70
CA SER A 158 -2.73 -2.23 9.52
C SER A 158 -3.47 -2.34 10.85
N ARG A 159 -3.00 -3.17 11.77
CA ARG A 159 -3.62 -3.37 13.09
C ARG A 159 -3.56 -2.11 13.95
N ARG A 160 -2.48 -1.31 13.88
CA ARG A 160 -2.40 -0.01 14.57
C ARG A 160 -3.44 1.02 14.12
N HIS A 161 -4.09 0.77 12.99
CA HIS A 161 -5.18 1.58 12.46
C HIS A 161 -6.56 0.91 12.61
N ASP A 162 -6.66 -0.17 13.41
CA ASP A 162 -7.87 -1.00 13.57
C ASP A 162 -8.35 -1.62 12.24
N LEU A 163 -7.41 -1.98 11.37
CA LEU A 163 -7.65 -2.56 10.05
C LEU A 163 -6.99 -3.94 9.91
N HIS A 164 -7.41 -4.69 8.89
CA HIS A 164 -6.83 -5.98 8.52
C HIS A 164 -6.50 -6.01 7.04
N CYS A 165 -5.29 -6.44 6.68
CA CYS A 165 -4.86 -6.53 5.28
C CYS A 165 -4.27 -7.91 4.90
N ARG A 166 -4.40 -8.94 5.75
CA ARG A 166 -3.79 -10.27 5.57
C ARG A 166 -4.14 -10.94 4.23
N GLN A 167 -5.38 -10.79 3.73
CA GLN A 167 -5.75 -11.30 2.41
C GLN A 167 -4.93 -10.64 1.29
N GLY A 168 -4.78 -9.31 1.33
CA GLY A 168 -3.96 -8.58 0.38
C GLY A 168 -2.47 -8.91 0.50
N LEU A 169 -1.99 -9.18 1.73
CA LEU A 169 -0.63 -9.62 1.99
C LEU A 169 -0.35 -11.02 1.41
N GLY A 170 -1.32 -11.93 1.52
CA GLY A 170 -1.25 -13.23 0.85
C GLY A 170 -1.19 -13.09 -0.67
N GLN A 171 -1.98 -12.20 -1.26
CA GLN A 171 -1.94 -11.92 -2.70
C GLN A 171 -0.59 -11.31 -3.13
N MET A 172 -0.02 -10.41 -2.32
CA MET A 172 1.32 -9.84 -2.55
C MET A 172 2.40 -10.93 -2.52
N ALA A 173 2.35 -11.84 -1.55
CA ALA A 173 3.27 -12.97 -1.43
C ALA A 173 3.15 -13.94 -2.61
N ALA A 174 1.92 -14.24 -3.05
CA ALA A 174 1.65 -15.11 -4.20
C ALA A 174 2.26 -14.60 -5.51
N VAL A 175 2.24 -13.27 -5.74
CA VAL A 175 2.89 -12.66 -6.92
C VAL A 175 4.40 -12.89 -6.92
N LEU A 176 5.01 -12.99 -5.74
CA LEU A 176 6.44 -13.24 -5.55
C LEU A 176 6.77 -14.75 -5.47
N GLY A 177 5.78 -15.62 -5.71
CA GLY A 177 5.96 -17.07 -5.75
C GLY A 177 5.81 -17.78 -4.40
N PHE A 178 5.27 -17.13 -3.37
CA PHE A 178 5.03 -17.75 -2.06
C PHE A 178 3.56 -18.12 -1.89
N ASP A 179 3.33 -19.33 -1.40
CA ASP A 179 2.02 -19.74 -0.89
C ASP A 179 2.06 -19.67 0.65
N LEU A 180 1.24 -18.78 1.24
CA LEU A 180 1.23 -18.58 2.69
C LEU A 180 0.26 -19.56 3.35
N ASP A 181 0.81 -20.46 4.17
CA ASP A 181 0.00 -21.29 5.05
C ASP A 181 -0.79 -20.40 6.04
N PRO A 182 -2.12 -20.57 6.18
CA PRO A 182 -2.91 -19.88 7.19
C PRO A 182 -2.32 -19.95 8.62
N ALA A 183 -1.60 -21.03 8.95
CA ALA A 183 -0.90 -21.20 10.22
C ALA A 183 0.18 -20.14 10.48
N PHE A 184 0.73 -19.51 9.43
CA PHE A 184 1.69 -18.40 9.54
C PHE A 184 1.13 -17.27 10.41
N TRP A 185 -0.13 -16.90 10.19
CA TRP A 185 -0.78 -15.83 10.94
C TRP A 185 -1.21 -16.26 12.35
N ALA A 186 -1.55 -17.54 12.53
CA ALA A 186 -1.96 -18.09 13.82
C ALA A 186 -0.81 -18.16 14.84
N ALA A 187 0.44 -18.16 14.37
CA ALA A 187 1.62 -18.10 15.22
C ALA A 187 1.87 -16.69 15.81
N LEU A 188 1.20 -15.66 15.30
CA LEU A 188 1.33 -14.29 15.78
C LEU A 188 0.35 -14.01 16.92
N PRO A 189 0.73 -13.21 17.94
CA PRO A 189 -0.16 -12.85 19.02
C PRO A 189 -1.38 -12.08 18.50
N GLU A 190 -2.57 -12.43 19.01
CA GLU A 190 -3.74 -11.56 18.91
C GLU A 190 -3.55 -10.40 19.91
N HIS A 191 -3.60 -9.17 19.41
CA HIS A 191 -3.53 -7.95 20.22
C HIS A 191 -4.85 -7.20 20.11
#